data_AF-A0A2E4D2Q6-F1
#
_entry.id   AF-A0A2E4D2Q6-F1
#
_cell.length_a   1.000
_cell.length_b   1.000
_cell.length_c   1.000
_cell.angle_alpha   90.00
_cell.angle_beta   90.00
_cell.angle_gamma   90.00
#
_symmetry.space_group_name_H-M   'P 1'
#
loop_
_entity.id
_entity.type
_entity.pdbx_description
1 polymer ?
#
loop_
_entity_poly.entity_id
_entity_poly.type
_entity_poly.pdbx_seq_one_letter_code
_entity_poly.pdbx_strand_id
1 'polypeptide(L)' 'MKEFTGISDPYEKPKSPEIVINSDGSKSPEKLVDQIFQDLIKMGYLKG' A
#
# COMPACT_ATOMS: atom_id res chain seq x y z
N MET A 1 -3.95 -29.55 -5.37
CA MET A 1 -2.87 -28.85 -4.63
C MET A 1 -3.36 -27.44 -4.39
N LYS A 2 -3.17 -26.83 -3.20
CA LYS A 2 -3.61 -25.44 -2.98
C LYS A 2 -2.64 -24.48 -3.70
N GLU A 3 -3.20 -23.50 -4.40
CA GLU A 3 -2.47 -22.44 -5.08
C GLU A 3 -2.36 -21.23 -4.13
N PHE A 4 -1.12 -20.87 -3.75
CA PHE A 4 -0.81 -19.77 -2.86
C PHE A 4 0.00 -18.73 -3.63
N THR A 5 -0.51 -17.52 -3.71
CA THR A 5 0.15 -16.38 -4.37
C THR A 5 1.49 -16.06 -3.70
N GLY A 6 2.54 -15.91 -4.50
CA GLY A 6 3.93 -15.78 -4.06
C GLY A 6 4.65 -17.10 -3.78
N ILE A 7 3.95 -18.25 -3.85
CA ILE A 7 4.54 -19.58 -3.66
C ILE A 7 4.35 -20.43 -4.92
N SER A 8 3.11 -20.83 -5.20
CA SER A 8 2.75 -21.63 -6.38
C SER A 8 2.13 -20.78 -7.49
N ASP A 9 1.49 -19.67 -7.13
CA ASP A 9 0.99 -18.68 -8.09
C ASP A 9 1.84 -17.42 -8.07
N PRO A 10 2.20 -16.81 -9.21
CA PRO A 10 2.93 -15.56 -9.24
C PRO A 10 2.07 -14.38 -8.75
N TYR A 11 2.74 -13.34 -8.24
CA TYR A 11 2.10 -12.05 -7.93
C TYR A 11 2.49 -11.01 -8.99
N GLU A 12 1.49 -10.38 -9.61
CA GLU A 12 1.71 -9.26 -10.51
C GLU A 12 1.59 -7.93 -9.75
N LYS A 13 2.70 -7.19 -9.68
CA LYS A 13 2.71 -5.86 -9.04
C LYS A 13 1.88 -4.86 -9.86
N PRO A 14 1.17 -3.91 -9.20
CA PRO A 14 0.49 -2.83 -9.90
C PRO A 14 1.46 -2.03 -10.77
N LYS A 15 1.06 -1.71 -12.02
CA LYS A 15 1.91 -0.96 -12.96
C LYS A 15 1.96 0.53 -12.67
N SER A 16 0.84 1.10 -12.20
CA SER A 16 0.72 2.55 -11.95
C SER A 16 -0.18 2.82 -10.74
N PRO A 17 0.25 2.41 -9.53
CA PRO A 17 -0.49 2.70 -8.31
C PRO A 17 -0.42 4.18 -7.96
N GLU A 18 -1.53 4.75 -7.50
CA GLU A 18 -1.63 6.14 -7.06
C GLU A 18 -0.89 6.38 -5.73
N ILE A 19 -0.87 5.36 -4.86
CA ILE A 19 -0.16 5.37 -3.57
C ILE A 19 0.59 4.04 -3.43
N VAL A 20 1.88 4.10 -3.05
CA VAL A 20 2.70 2.93 -2.70
C VAL A 20 3.16 3.06 -1.26
N ILE A 21 2.86 2.05 -0.44
CA ILE A 21 3.23 1.99 0.97
C ILE A 21 4.10 0.75 1.21
N ASN A 22 5.26 0.95 1.84
CA ASN A 22 6.11 -0.15 2.29
C ASN A 22 5.77 -0.51 3.74
N SER A 23 5.28 -1.73 3.95
CA SER A 23 4.91 -2.28 5.27
C SER A 23 5.83 -3.43 5.69
N ASP A 24 7.12 -3.34 5.39
CA ASP A 24 8.15 -4.32 5.76
C ASP A 24 8.54 -4.33 7.25
N GLY A 25 7.89 -3.50 8.07
CA GLY A 25 8.18 -3.36 9.50
C GLY A 25 9.16 -2.25 9.86
N SER A 26 9.72 -1.52 8.87
CA SER A 26 10.57 -0.35 9.12
C SER A 26 9.82 0.85 9.73
N LYS A 27 8.49 0.89 9.60
CA LYS A 27 7.59 1.89 10.21
C LYS A 27 6.41 1.19 10.86
N SER A 28 5.87 1.80 11.92
CA SER A 28 4.65 1.29 12.55
C SER A 28 3.42 1.49 11.63
N PRO A 29 2.38 0.65 11.75
CA PRO A 29 1.15 0.81 10.98
C PRO A 29 0.54 2.22 11.08
N GLU A 30 0.58 2.86 12.26
CA GLU A 30 0.05 4.21 12.48
C GLU A 30 0.78 5.23 11.59
N LYS A 31 2.11 5.12 11.45
CA LYS A 31 2.89 6.00 10.57
C LYS A 31 2.61 5.77 9.09
N LEU A 32 2.25 4.55 8.71
CA LEU A 32 1.85 4.24 7.34
C LEU A 32 0.45 4.80 7.04
N VAL A 33 -0.47 4.71 8.01
CA VAL A 33 -1.81 5.32 7.91
C VAL A 33 -1.72 6.83 7.82
N ASP A 34 -0.88 7.48 8.63
CA ASP A 34 -0.62 8.93 8.55
C ASP A 34 -0.19 9.32 7.13
N GLN A 35 0.72 8.55 6.51
CA GLN A 35 1.19 8.79 5.14
C GLN A 35 0.03 8.71 4.13
N ILE A 36 -0.78 7.66 4.19
CA ILE A 36 -1.95 7.48 3.30
C ILE A 36 -2.91 8.66 3.47
N PHE A 37 -3.20 9.06 4.71
CA PHE A 37 -4.13 10.16 4.99
C PHE A 37 -3.65 11.48 4.39
N GLN A 38 -2.36 11.79 4.53
CA GLN A 38 -1.77 12.97 3.92
C GLN A 38 -1.81 12.93 2.39
N ASP A 39 -1.62 11.76 1.78
CA ASP A 39 -1.69 11.63 0.32
C ASP A 39 -3.13 11.81 -0.18
N LEU A 40 -4.14 11.33 0.55
CA LEU A 40 -5.55 11.59 0.26
C LEU A 40 -5.92 13.08 0.37
N ILE A 41 -5.36 13.81 1.33
CA ILE A 41 -5.53 15.28 1.42
C ILE A 41 -4.90 15.97 0.21
N LYS A 42 -3.67 15.61 -0.17
CA LYS A 42 -2.98 16.20 -1.33
C LYS A 42 -3.72 15.95 -2.64
N MET A 43 -4.35 14.78 -2.77
CA MET A 43 -5.19 14.44 -3.92
C MET A 43 -6.54 15.16 -3.92
N GLY A 44 -6.89 15.87 -2.84
CA GLY A 44 -8.13 16.63 -2.71
C GLY A 44 -9.34 15.78 -2.32
N TYR A 45 -9.14 14.51 -1.95
CA TYR A 45 -10.23 13.64 -1.48
C TYR A 45 -10.68 13.98 -0.06
N LEU A 46 -9.79 14.57 0.75
CA LEU A 46 -10.05 14.98 2.12
C LEU A 46 -9.62 16.43 2.35
N LYS A 47 -10.25 17.11 3.30
CA LYS A 47 -9.80 18.42 3.79
C LYS A 47 -8.81 18.21 4.94
N GLY A 48 -7.70 18.95 4.91
CA GLY A 48 -6.69 18.97 5.96
C GLY A 48 -7.01 19.94 7.09
#